data_AF-A0A847VLA1-F1
#
_entry.id   AF-A0A847VLA1-F1
#
_cell.length_a   1.000
_cell.length_b   1.000
_cell.length_c   1.000
_cell.angle_alpha   90.00
_cell.angle_beta   90.00
_cell.angle_gamma   90.00
#
_symmetry.space_group_name_H-M   'P 1'
#
loop_
_entity.id
_entity.type
_entity.pdbx_description
1 polymer ?
#
loop_
_entity_poly.entity_id
_entity_poly.type
_entity_poly.pdbx_seq_one_letter_code
_entity_poly.pdbx_strand_id
1 'polypeptide(L)'
;MGTPGSGEGIVQTRRLLSRRVLLLALLAGCAGPPSVVPADAPADAPADASSAGPALAPPVAAADADSGELPERGSGHTPKPGWALSRMAVAAANPLAAEAGWRMLQAGGNAVDAAVAVQMVLALVEPQSSGLGGGALLLLWDGRRTSAWDGRETAPAAADERLFLRPDGRPMP
;
A
#
# COMPACT_ATOMS: atom_id res chain seq x y z
N MET A 1 43.19 -4.60 -69.96
CA MET A 1 42.26 -5.67 -69.55
C MET A 1 42.50 -5.93 -68.07
N GLY A 2 41.57 -5.47 -67.21
CA GLY A 2 41.36 -5.87 -65.80
C GLY A 2 42.46 -5.60 -64.75
N THR A 3 42.33 -4.50 -64.01
CA THR A 3 43.03 -4.24 -62.73
C THR A 3 42.29 -4.85 -61.53
N PRO A 4 42.97 -5.15 -60.40
CA PRO A 4 42.37 -5.76 -59.23
C PRO A 4 41.74 -4.70 -58.31
N GLY A 5 40.42 -4.78 -58.06
CA GLY A 5 39.70 -3.92 -57.12
C GLY A 5 39.12 -4.75 -55.97
N SER A 6 39.58 -4.56 -54.73
CA SER A 6 39.06 -3.55 -53.78
C SER A 6 37.71 -3.93 -53.13
N GLY A 7 37.57 -5.16 -52.61
CA GLY A 7 36.31 -5.63 -52.01
C GLY A 7 36.36 -6.11 -50.55
N GLU A 8 37.47 -6.65 -50.05
CA GLU A 8 37.45 -7.38 -48.76
C GLU A 8 37.97 -6.59 -47.55
N GLY A 9 38.66 -5.46 -47.76
CA GLY A 9 39.25 -4.65 -46.67
C GLY A 9 38.30 -3.72 -45.94
N ILE A 10 37.01 -3.63 -46.32
CA ILE A 10 36.05 -2.67 -45.75
C ILE A 10 35.08 -3.34 -44.76
N VAL A 11 34.85 -4.66 -44.89
CA VAL A 11 33.87 -5.38 -44.06
C VAL A 11 34.46 -5.81 -42.71
N GLN A 12 35.77 -6.08 -42.65
CA GLN A 12 36.43 -6.55 -41.42
C GLN A 12 36.75 -5.39 -40.44
N THR A 13 37.04 -4.20 -40.95
CA THR A 13 37.32 -2.98 -40.17
C THR A 13 36.07 -2.35 -39.55
N ARG A 14 34.89 -2.56 -40.14
CA ARG A 14 33.60 -2.11 -39.56
C ARG A 14 33.10 -2.98 -38.41
N ARG A 15 33.48 -4.26 -38.34
CA ARG A 15 33.07 -5.17 -37.24
C ARG A 15 33.91 -5.00 -35.97
N LEU A 16 35.14 -4.49 -36.04
CA LEU A 16 35.96 -4.22 -34.84
C LEU A 16 35.74 -2.82 -34.25
N LEU A 17 35.34 -1.82 -35.04
CA LEU A 17 35.10 -0.47 -34.52
C LEU A 17 33.73 -0.33 -33.80
N SER A 18 32.75 -1.18 -34.16
CA SER A 18 31.41 -1.18 -33.54
C SER A 18 31.39 -1.73 -32.10
N ARG A 19 32.34 -2.57 -31.70
CA ARG A 19 32.35 -3.16 -30.35
C ARG A 19 33.10 -2.33 -29.30
N ARG A 20 33.85 -1.29 -29.70
CA ARG A 20 34.57 -0.42 -28.75
C ARG A 20 33.91 0.94 -28.52
N VAL A 21 32.93 1.34 -29.32
CA VAL A 21 32.17 2.59 -29.09
C VAL A 21 31.02 2.42 -28.08
N LEU A 22 30.57 1.19 -27.80
CA LEU A 22 29.47 0.93 -26.84
C LEU A 22 29.90 0.96 -25.36
N LEU A 23 31.20 1.10 -25.03
CA LEU A 23 31.67 0.98 -23.65
C LEU A 23 32.30 2.26 -23.06
N LEU A 24 32.33 3.40 -23.76
CA LEU A 24 33.05 4.59 -23.25
C LEU A 24 32.47 5.96 -23.64
N ALA A 25 31.15 6.14 -23.50
CA ALA A 25 30.47 7.44 -23.52
C ALA A 25 29.04 7.24 -22.99
N LEU A 26 28.48 7.95 -22.00
CA LEU A 26 28.88 9.17 -21.33
C LEU A 26 28.07 9.24 -20.01
N LEU A 27 28.78 9.42 -18.88
CA LEU A 27 28.27 9.98 -17.64
C LEU A 27 28.22 11.52 -17.78
N ALA A 28 27.15 12.18 -17.33
CA ALA A 28 27.14 13.45 -16.58
C ALA A 28 25.76 14.14 -16.63
N GLY A 29 25.15 14.45 -15.47
CA GLY A 29 24.01 15.38 -15.42
C GLY A 29 23.14 15.38 -14.16
N CYS A 30 23.68 15.95 -13.08
CA CYS A 30 23.14 16.36 -11.77
C CYS A 30 21.62 16.63 -11.56
N ALA A 31 21.11 16.21 -10.38
CA ALA A 31 20.34 17.00 -9.39
C ALA A 31 19.83 16.03 -8.29
N GLY A 32 20.51 15.82 -7.16
CA GLY A 32 20.60 16.70 -5.99
C GLY A 32 20.26 15.81 -4.77
N PRO A 33 20.91 15.93 -3.60
CA PRO A 33 20.61 15.07 -2.46
C PRO A 33 19.19 15.35 -1.94
N PRO A 34 18.43 14.34 -1.47
CA PRO A 34 17.23 14.62 -0.69
C PRO A 34 17.68 15.35 0.58
N SER A 35 17.37 16.63 0.65
CA SER A 35 17.48 17.42 1.88
C SER A 35 16.66 16.72 2.97
N VAL A 36 17.37 16.20 3.96
CA VAL A 36 16.82 15.86 5.28
C VAL A 36 16.20 17.15 5.84
N VAL A 37 14.88 17.16 6.03
CA VAL A 37 14.21 18.17 6.85
C VAL A 37 13.93 17.51 8.21
N PRO A 38 14.42 18.10 9.31
CA PRO A 38 14.32 17.50 10.64
C PRO A 38 12.88 17.46 11.14
N ALA A 39 12.58 16.39 11.89
CA ALA A 39 11.51 16.41 12.86
C ALA A 39 11.91 17.37 14.00
N ASP A 40 11.24 18.50 14.11
CA ASP A 40 10.98 19.19 15.39
C ASP A 40 9.90 20.28 15.21
N ALA A 41 9.07 20.41 16.23
CA ALA A 41 7.85 21.19 16.31
C ALA A 41 8.06 22.73 16.26
N PRO A 42 6.97 23.52 16.27
CA PRO A 42 6.61 24.05 17.59
C PRO A 42 5.11 23.90 17.93
N ALA A 43 4.89 23.63 19.21
CA ALA A 43 3.72 24.09 19.92
C ALA A 43 3.72 25.61 19.92
N ASP A 44 2.65 26.23 19.43
CA ASP A 44 2.25 27.57 19.86
C ASP A 44 0.72 27.66 19.77
N ALA A 45 0.13 27.78 20.95
CA ALA A 45 -1.22 28.27 21.14
C ALA A 45 -1.28 29.77 20.82
N PRO A 46 -2.47 30.29 20.49
CA PRO A 46 -2.92 31.40 21.31
C PRO A 46 -4.27 31.11 21.97
N ALA A 47 -4.36 31.56 23.22
CA ALA A 47 -5.55 31.62 24.03
C ALA A 47 -6.15 33.02 23.91
N ASP A 48 -7.33 33.14 23.30
CA ASP A 48 -8.06 34.40 23.24
C ASP A 48 -9.55 34.14 23.44
N ALA A 49 -10.13 34.95 24.32
CA ALA A 49 -11.37 34.70 25.02
C ALA A 49 -12.64 35.18 24.28
N SER A 50 -13.76 34.56 24.67
CA SER A 50 -15.07 35.18 24.91
C SER A 50 -15.87 35.77 23.74
N SER A 51 -17.01 35.15 23.44
CA SER A 51 -18.31 35.81 23.72
C SER A 51 -19.48 34.82 23.59
N ALA A 52 -20.19 34.65 24.70
CA ALA A 52 -21.49 33.99 24.75
C ALA A 52 -22.54 34.89 24.08
N GLY A 53 -23.36 34.30 23.20
CA GLY A 53 -24.64 34.85 22.74
C GLY A 53 -25.77 33.88 23.09
N PRO A 54 -26.98 34.36 23.44
CA PRO A 54 -28.04 33.53 24.01
C PRO A 54 -28.73 32.64 22.96
N ALA A 55 -29.29 31.55 23.49
CA ALA A 55 -29.87 30.41 22.80
C ALA A 55 -31.03 30.75 21.86
N LEU A 56 -31.02 30.12 20.68
CA LEU A 56 -32.23 29.83 19.92
C LEU A 56 -32.65 28.40 20.27
N ALA A 57 -33.92 28.24 20.68
CA ALA A 57 -34.52 26.97 21.09
C ALA A 57 -34.41 25.88 20.00
N PRO A 58 -34.34 24.59 20.38
CA PRO A 58 -34.15 23.49 19.44
C PRO A 58 -35.41 23.25 18.59
N PRO A 59 -35.29 22.77 17.33
CA PRO A 59 -36.41 22.15 16.67
C PRO A 59 -36.77 20.85 17.39
N VAL A 60 -38.07 20.74 17.67
CA VAL A 60 -38.78 19.67 18.36
C VAL A 60 -38.30 18.26 17.96
N ALA A 61 -38.12 17.44 19.00
CA ALA A 61 -37.71 16.03 18.93
C ALA A 61 -38.49 15.24 17.87
N ALA A 62 -37.75 14.65 16.92
CA ALA A 62 -38.23 13.46 16.24
C ALA A 62 -38.20 12.31 17.26
N ALA A 63 -39.35 11.69 17.44
CA ALA A 63 -39.65 10.70 18.46
C ALA A 63 -38.63 9.57 18.53
N ASP A 64 -38.42 9.10 19.75
CA ASP A 64 -37.56 8.01 20.17
C ASP A 64 -37.78 6.74 19.33
N ALA A 65 -36.96 6.55 18.31
CA ALA A 65 -36.60 5.21 17.88
C ALA A 65 -35.58 4.72 18.90
N ASP A 66 -35.96 3.68 19.66
CA ASP A 66 -35.08 2.87 20.50
C ASP A 66 -33.82 2.49 19.71
N SER A 67 -32.81 3.36 19.82
CA SER A 67 -31.50 3.18 19.23
C SER A 67 -30.73 2.44 20.30
N GLY A 68 -31.04 1.14 20.39
CA GLY A 68 -30.38 0.20 21.31
C GLY A 68 -28.91 0.54 21.36
N GLU A 69 -28.46 0.95 22.55
CA GLU A 69 -27.13 1.51 22.76
C GLU A 69 -26.09 0.62 22.08
N LEU A 70 -25.51 1.10 20.98
CA LEU A 70 -24.34 0.45 20.42
C LEU A 70 -23.26 0.48 21.52
N PRO A 71 -22.62 -0.67 21.81
CA PRO A 71 -21.70 -0.78 22.94
C PRO A 71 -20.52 0.21 22.82
N GLU A 72 -20.19 0.63 21.59
CA GLU A 72 -19.27 1.73 21.35
C GLU A 72 -19.94 3.11 21.32
N ARG A 73 -19.47 4.00 22.18
CA ARG A 73 -19.73 5.44 22.06
C ARG A 73 -19.19 5.91 20.70
N GLY A 74 -20.02 6.58 19.90
CA GLY A 74 -19.63 7.07 18.58
C GLY A 74 -18.33 7.87 18.64
N SER A 75 -17.33 7.43 17.86
CA SER A 75 -16.15 8.25 17.65
C SER A 75 -16.56 9.44 16.77
N GLY A 76 -16.32 10.66 17.25
CA GLY A 76 -16.69 11.86 16.49
C GLY A 76 -16.04 11.89 15.10
N HIS A 77 -16.66 12.60 14.15
CA HIS A 77 -16.09 12.78 12.82
C HIS A 77 -15.14 13.99 12.82
N THR A 78 -13.85 13.76 12.65
CA THR A 78 -12.88 14.82 12.35
C THR A 78 -12.60 14.82 10.84
N PRO A 79 -13.00 15.87 10.10
CA PRO A 79 -12.67 15.96 8.68
C PRO A 79 -11.15 16.07 8.54
N LYS A 80 -10.55 15.13 7.79
CA LYS A 80 -9.16 15.21 7.36
C LYS A 80 -9.14 15.77 5.94
N PRO A 81 -8.20 16.65 5.59
CA PRO A 81 -8.02 17.05 4.19
C PRO A 81 -7.79 15.76 3.37
N GLY A 82 -8.66 15.52 2.39
CA GLY A 82 -8.56 14.32 1.55
C GLY A 82 -7.33 14.35 0.66
N TRP A 83 -6.90 13.18 0.19
CA TRP A 83 -5.87 13.07 -0.84
C TRP A 83 -6.53 12.93 -2.22
N ALA A 84 -6.13 13.78 -3.17
CA ALA A 84 -6.57 13.68 -4.56
C ALA A 84 -5.41 13.16 -5.42
N LEU A 85 -5.55 11.92 -5.90
CA LEU A 85 -4.56 11.25 -6.76
C LEU A 85 -5.22 10.92 -8.11
N SER A 86 -4.51 11.16 -9.21
CA SER A 86 -5.07 11.05 -10.57
C SER A 86 -4.71 9.76 -11.33
N ARG A 87 -3.70 9.02 -10.87
CA ARG A 87 -3.19 7.85 -11.59
C ARG A 87 -3.09 6.59 -10.74
N MET A 88 -2.52 6.71 -9.55
CA MET A 88 -2.21 5.59 -8.69
C MET A 88 -2.29 6.03 -7.23
N ALA A 89 -2.74 5.12 -6.37
CA ALA A 89 -2.86 5.33 -4.94
C ALA A 89 -2.58 4.01 -4.22
N VAL A 90 -2.00 4.09 -3.03
CA VAL A 90 -1.85 2.98 -2.10
C VAL A 90 -2.27 3.47 -0.73
N ALA A 91 -3.10 2.68 -0.05
CA ALA A 91 -3.48 2.90 1.34
C ALA A 91 -3.23 1.61 2.12
N ALA A 92 -2.59 1.71 3.27
CA ALA A 92 -2.31 0.60 4.17
C ALA A 92 -2.31 1.09 5.61
N ALA A 93 -2.47 0.17 6.58
CA ALA A 93 -2.49 0.48 8.00
C ALA A 93 -1.14 1.04 8.51
N ASN A 94 -0.03 0.63 7.89
CA ASN A 94 1.32 1.09 8.21
C ASN A 94 1.92 1.96 7.09
N PRO A 95 2.55 3.11 7.40
CA PRO A 95 3.20 3.95 6.40
C PRO A 95 4.33 3.25 5.63
N LEU A 96 5.09 2.35 6.27
CA LEU A 96 6.16 1.59 5.59
C LEU A 96 5.58 0.59 4.57
N ALA A 97 4.41 0.03 4.86
CA ALA A 97 3.73 -0.86 3.93
C ALA A 97 3.14 -0.08 2.74
N ALA A 98 2.52 1.08 3.01
CA ALA A 98 2.03 1.96 1.95
C ALA A 98 3.17 2.43 1.01
N GLU A 99 4.31 2.81 1.58
CA GLU A 99 5.52 3.18 0.83
C GLU A 99 6.05 2.02 -0.01
N ALA A 100 6.03 0.78 0.50
CA ALA A 100 6.45 -0.39 -0.27
C ALA A 100 5.54 -0.65 -1.48
N GLY A 101 4.22 -0.57 -1.30
CA GLY A 101 3.27 -0.65 -2.41
C GLY A 101 3.47 0.49 -3.42
N TRP A 102 3.70 1.72 -2.93
CA TRP A 102 3.97 2.87 -3.77
C TRP A 102 5.22 2.68 -4.63
N ARG A 103 6.31 2.19 -4.05
CA ARG A 103 7.55 1.86 -4.78
C ARG A 103 7.32 0.81 -5.87
N MET A 104 6.44 -0.16 -5.62
CA MET A 104 6.11 -1.18 -6.62
C MET A 104 5.36 -0.58 -7.81
N LEU A 105 4.41 0.34 -7.56
CA LEU A 105 3.73 1.07 -8.65
C LEU A 105 4.70 1.96 -9.43
N GLN A 106 5.62 2.66 -8.73
CA GLN A 106 6.65 3.49 -9.36
C GLN A 106 7.62 2.67 -10.22
N ALA A 107 7.85 1.40 -9.87
CA ALA A 107 8.64 0.46 -10.67
C ALA A 107 7.89 -0.09 -11.89
N GLY A 108 6.65 0.36 -12.14
CA GLY A 108 5.81 -0.11 -13.25
C GLY A 108 4.97 -1.35 -12.94
N GLY A 109 4.90 -1.76 -11.66
CA GLY A 109 4.02 -2.83 -11.20
C GLY A 109 2.54 -2.44 -11.25
N ASN A 110 1.68 -3.45 -11.25
CA ASN A 110 0.23 -3.26 -11.20
C ASN A 110 -0.28 -3.20 -9.75
N ALA A 111 -1.61 -3.02 -9.58
CA ALA A 111 -2.23 -2.94 -8.26
C ALA A 111 -2.07 -4.23 -7.41
N VAL A 112 -2.00 -5.39 -8.04
CA VAL A 112 -1.76 -6.68 -7.37
C VAL A 112 -0.32 -6.77 -6.91
N ASP A 113 0.67 -6.37 -7.72
CA ASP A 113 2.08 -6.33 -7.33
C ASP A 113 2.28 -5.42 -6.11
N ALA A 114 1.63 -4.25 -6.11
CA ALA A 114 1.64 -3.33 -4.99
C ALA A 114 0.97 -3.94 -3.74
N ALA A 115 -0.16 -4.63 -3.89
CA ALA A 115 -0.83 -5.31 -2.77
C ALA A 115 0.05 -6.42 -2.16
N VAL A 116 0.77 -7.19 -2.99
CA VAL A 116 1.73 -8.20 -2.51
C VAL A 116 2.86 -7.53 -1.73
N ALA A 117 3.45 -6.45 -2.25
CA ALA A 117 4.50 -5.70 -1.55
C ALA A 117 4.02 -5.14 -0.20
N VAL A 118 2.82 -4.56 -0.17
CA VAL A 118 2.16 -4.09 1.06
C VAL A 118 2.04 -5.24 2.06
N GLN A 119 1.52 -6.39 1.65
CA GLN A 119 1.28 -7.52 2.54
C GLN A 119 2.57 -8.11 3.10
N MET A 120 3.64 -8.21 2.28
CA MET A 120 4.94 -8.70 2.76
C MET A 120 5.54 -7.79 3.82
N VAL A 121 5.34 -6.47 3.69
CA VAL A 121 5.80 -5.52 4.71
C VAL A 121 4.90 -5.55 5.95
N LEU A 122 3.57 -5.61 5.80
CA LEU A 122 2.64 -5.74 6.93
C LEU A 122 2.92 -6.97 7.78
N ALA A 123 3.33 -8.10 7.17
CA ALA A 123 3.74 -9.29 7.91
C ALA A 123 4.92 -9.05 8.89
N LEU A 124 5.73 -8.00 8.65
CA LEU A 124 6.84 -7.61 9.52
C LEU A 124 6.48 -6.45 10.46
N VAL A 125 5.78 -5.43 9.95
CA VAL A 125 5.54 -4.18 10.69
C VAL A 125 4.21 -4.18 11.47
N GLU A 126 3.31 -5.12 11.17
CA GLU A 126 2.05 -5.38 11.88
C GLU A 126 1.80 -6.89 12.11
N PRO A 127 2.77 -7.62 12.70
CA PRO A 127 2.72 -9.09 12.79
C PRO A 127 1.56 -9.64 13.63
N GLN A 128 1.04 -8.83 14.56
CA GLN A 128 -0.11 -9.19 15.39
C GLN A 128 -1.45 -9.21 14.65
N SER A 129 -1.52 -8.56 13.48
CA SER A 129 -2.76 -8.33 12.74
C SER A 129 -2.83 -9.18 11.47
N SER A 130 -1.72 -9.24 10.73
CA SER A 130 -1.63 -9.98 9.47
C SER A 130 -0.29 -10.70 9.35
N GLY A 131 -0.22 -11.76 8.56
CA GLY A 131 1.02 -12.49 8.35
C GLY A 131 0.89 -13.67 7.39
N LEU A 132 2.03 -14.28 7.08
CA LEU A 132 2.13 -15.40 6.13
C LEU A 132 1.41 -16.68 6.58
N GLY A 133 1.15 -16.82 7.88
CA GLY A 133 0.47 -17.99 8.46
C GLY A 133 -1.06 -17.88 8.50
N GLY A 134 -1.62 -16.75 8.08
CA GLY A 134 -3.07 -16.56 8.00
C GLY A 134 -3.62 -16.77 6.59
N GLY A 135 -4.86 -16.35 6.39
CA GLY A 135 -5.56 -16.34 5.11
C GLY A 135 -5.72 -14.93 4.54
N ALA A 136 -6.23 -14.86 3.32
CA ALA A 136 -6.50 -13.59 2.65
C ALA A 136 -7.82 -13.65 1.87
N LEU A 137 -8.46 -12.50 1.75
CA LEU A 137 -9.57 -12.27 0.83
C LEU A 137 -9.18 -11.09 -0.07
N LEU A 138 -9.29 -11.25 -1.39
CA LEU A 138 -8.99 -10.18 -2.34
C LEU A 138 -10.20 -9.92 -3.24
N LEU A 139 -10.66 -8.67 -3.25
CA LEU A 139 -11.59 -8.17 -4.25
C LEU A 139 -10.80 -7.38 -5.30
N LEU A 140 -10.80 -7.87 -6.53
CA LEU A 140 -9.99 -7.32 -7.62
C LEU A 140 -10.87 -6.90 -8.80
N TRP A 141 -10.74 -5.62 -9.18
CA TRP A 141 -11.24 -5.10 -10.46
C TRP A 141 -10.10 -5.07 -11.47
N ASP A 142 -10.26 -5.78 -12.59
CA ASP A 142 -9.23 -5.87 -13.65
C ASP A 142 -9.37 -4.82 -14.76
N GLY A 143 -10.26 -3.84 -14.58
CA GLY A 143 -10.65 -2.88 -15.63
C GLY A 143 -11.91 -3.30 -16.40
N ARG A 144 -12.39 -4.54 -16.23
CA ARG A 144 -13.55 -5.08 -16.98
C ARG A 144 -14.54 -5.80 -16.09
N ARG A 145 -14.06 -6.57 -15.11
CA ARG A 145 -14.90 -7.32 -14.16
C ARG A 145 -14.31 -7.30 -12.75
N THR A 146 -15.18 -7.43 -11.77
CA THR A 146 -14.81 -7.66 -10.38
C THR A 146 -14.72 -9.16 -10.13
N SER A 147 -13.66 -9.59 -9.47
CA SER A 147 -13.45 -10.97 -9.01
C SER A 147 -13.17 -10.99 -7.51
N ALA A 148 -13.64 -12.03 -6.83
CA ALA A 148 -13.34 -12.28 -5.43
C ALA A 148 -12.46 -13.53 -5.35
N TRP A 149 -11.39 -13.45 -4.58
CA TRP A 149 -10.45 -14.53 -4.33
C TRP A 149 -10.52 -14.89 -2.85
N ASP A 150 -10.84 -16.15 -2.59
CA ASP A 150 -10.90 -16.69 -1.23
C ASP A 150 -9.66 -17.56 -0.97
N GLY A 151 -8.78 -17.04 -0.13
CA GLY A 151 -7.61 -17.73 0.40
C GLY A 151 -7.74 -17.95 1.90
N ARG A 152 -8.96 -18.18 2.42
CA ARG A 152 -9.19 -18.51 3.83
C ARG A 152 -8.56 -19.85 4.21
N GLU A 153 -8.15 -19.90 5.46
CA GLU A 153 -7.58 -21.07 6.09
C GLU A 153 -8.59 -22.22 6.12
N THR A 154 -8.10 -23.44 5.97
CA THR A 154 -8.92 -24.66 6.08
C THR A 154 -8.44 -25.47 7.28
N ALA A 155 -9.38 -25.98 8.07
CA ALA A 155 -9.05 -26.89 9.16
C ALA A 155 -8.27 -28.11 8.62
N PRO A 156 -7.17 -28.52 9.27
CA PRO A 156 -6.42 -29.69 8.82
C PRO A 156 -7.27 -30.96 8.94
N ALA A 157 -6.97 -31.98 8.13
CA ALA A 157 -7.77 -33.22 8.08
C ALA A 157 -7.89 -33.98 9.41
N ALA A 158 -6.97 -33.75 10.36
CA ALA A 158 -6.99 -34.34 11.69
C ALA A 158 -7.84 -33.55 12.71
N ALA A 159 -8.30 -32.36 12.36
CA ALA A 159 -9.21 -31.59 13.21
C ALA A 159 -10.63 -32.12 13.08
N ASP A 160 -11.22 -32.53 14.21
CA ASP A 160 -12.60 -32.97 14.33
C ASP A 160 -13.38 -32.10 15.35
N GLU A 161 -14.67 -32.39 15.55
CA GLU A 161 -15.53 -31.66 16.48
C GLU A 161 -15.10 -31.77 17.96
N ARG A 162 -14.16 -32.68 18.28
CA ARG A 162 -13.66 -32.93 19.62
C ARG A 162 -12.32 -32.25 19.88
N LEU A 163 -11.69 -31.61 18.89
CA LEU A 163 -10.35 -31.02 18.98
C LEU A 163 -10.16 -30.09 20.19
N PHE A 164 -11.19 -29.34 20.57
CA PHE A 164 -11.16 -28.39 21.70
C PHE A 164 -11.92 -28.89 22.93
N LEU A 165 -12.18 -30.20 23.02
CA LEU A 165 -12.80 -30.84 24.18
C LEU A 165 -11.77 -31.64 24.97
N ARG A 166 -11.92 -31.61 26.29
CA ARG A 166 -11.20 -32.51 27.20
C ARG A 166 -11.72 -33.95 27.06
N PRO A 167 -10.99 -34.96 27.58
CA PRO A 167 -11.45 -36.35 27.56
C PRO A 167 -12.81 -36.58 28.24
N ASP A 168 -13.19 -35.72 29.19
CA ASP A 168 -14.50 -35.74 29.88
C ASP A 168 -15.64 -35.08 29.09
N GLY A 169 -15.37 -34.61 27.86
CA GLY A 169 -16.33 -33.96 26.97
C GLY A 169 -16.58 -32.48 27.26
N ARG A 170 -15.90 -31.88 28.23
CA ARG A 170 -16.06 -30.45 28.56
C ARG A 170 -15.10 -29.58 27.72
N PRO A 171 -15.43 -28.31 27.40
CA PRO A 171 -14.53 -27.40 26.70
C PRO A 171 -13.18 -27.20 27.43
N MET A 172 -12.14 -26.91 26.66
CA MET A 172 -10.87 -26.40 27.18
C MET A 172 -11.04 -24.96 27.74
N PRO A 173 -10.23 -24.54 28.73
CA PRO A 173 -10.26 -23.18 29.27
C PRO A 173 -9.88 -22.11 28.25
#